data_AF-A0A971BEZ0-F1
#
_entry.id   AF-A0A971BEZ0-F1
#
_cell.length_a   1.000
_cell.length_b   1.000
_cell.length_c   1.000
_cell.angle_alpha   90.00
_cell.angle_beta   90.00
_cell.angle_gamma   90.00
#
_symmetry.space_group_name_H-M   'P 1'
#
loop_
_entity.id
_entity.type
_entity.pdbx_description
1 polymer ?
#
loop_
_entity_poly.entity_id
_entity_poly.type
_entity_poly.pdbx_seq_one_letter_code
_entity_poly.pdbx_strand_id
1 'polypeptide(L)'
;MASKRKIIITVAQTGNFQGKAQNPNLPEQPNEIIQSAYDCYNAGAAIVHIHARDKAGNSCNDPKIFAEINTGVRAKCSIITQNSTAPATKPGSEADDGVQLLYDDSIRDALPEMCSLDTSLITTVWGDLSFIYRWERPWLVKQAKRMMELGIKPEIEVFNPSSIEEVFGILAPQGVFQEPISLTF
;
A
#
# COMPACT_ATOMS: atom_id res chain seq x y z
N MET A 1 -9.43 35.79 -4.36
CA MET A 1 -8.09 35.18 -4.53
C MET A 1 -8.29 33.71 -4.85
N ALA A 2 -7.71 33.18 -5.93
CA ALA A 2 -7.74 31.73 -6.15
C ALA A 2 -7.08 31.05 -4.93
N SER A 3 -7.79 30.10 -4.31
CA SER A 3 -7.25 29.33 -3.19
C SER A 3 -5.92 28.69 -3.61
N LYS A 4 -4.85 28.86 -2.82
CA LYS A 4 -3.55 28.20 -3.08
C LYS A 4 -3.79 26.69 -3.18
N ARG A 5 -3.33 26.07 -4.27
CA ARG A 5 -3.43 24.62 -4.50
C ARG A 5 -2.86 23.88 -3.28
N LYS A 6 -3.68 23.07 -2.62
CA LYS A 6 -3.24 22.15 -1.58
C LYS A 6 -2.48 20.99 -2.23
N ILE A 7 -1.35 20.60 -1.65
CA ILE A 7 -0.51 19.51 -2.12
C ILE A 7 -0.62 18.38 -1.11
N ILE A 8 -0.87 17.17 -1.61
CA ILE A 8 -0.89 15.93 -0.82
C ILE A 8 0.55 15.45 -0.71
N ILE A 9 1.00 15.19 0.51
CA ILE A 9 2.29 14.56 0.79
C ILE A 9 2.00 13.19 1.37
N THR A 10 2.48 12.15 0.69
CA THR A 10 2.47 10.76 1.15
C THR A 10 3.86 10.38 1.65
N VAL A 11 3.95 9.75 2.82
CA VAL A 11 5.22 9.26 3.38
C VAL A 11 5.22 7.74 3.42
N ALA A 12 6.09 7.10 2.64
CA ALA A 12 6.38 5.67 2.74
C ALA A 12 7.46 5.44 3.79
N GLN A 13 7.08 4.85 4.93
CA GLN A 13 7.89 4.90 6.16
C GLN A 13 9.02 3.86 6.20
N THR A 14 8.78 2.67 5.63
CA THR A 14 9.65 1.49 5.79
C THR A 14 9.90 0.79 4.45
N GLY A 15 8.84 0.43 3.72
CA GLY A 15 8.94 -0.37 2.50
C GLY A 15 9.25 -1.85 2.77
N ASN A 16 9.46 -2.64 1.71
CA ASN A 16 9.75 -4.08 1.80
C ASN A 16 11.25 -4.43 1.75
N PHE A 17 12.13 -3.54 1.27
CA PHE A 17 13.48 -3.93 0.84
C PHE A 17 14.59 -3.58 1.85
N GLN A 18 14.61 -2.36 2.36
CA GLN A 18 15.62 -1.87 3.30
C GLN A 18 15.26 -2.28 4.73
N GLY A 19 16.24 -2.48 5.61
CA GLY A 19 16.00 -2.73 7.03
C GLY A 19 16.91 -1.86 7.91
N LYS A 20 16.89 -2.13 9.22
CA LYS A 20 17.73 -1.43 10.20
C LYS A 20 19.24 -1.54 9.93
N ALA A 21 19.67 -2.57 9.19
CA ALA A 21 21.06 -2.70 8.74
C ALA A 21 21.50 -1.55 7.82
N GLN A 22 20.58 -1.00 7.01
CA GLN A 22 20.83 0.14 6.13
C GLN A 22 20.60 1.48 6.84
N ASN A 23 19.61 1.55 7.73
CA ASN A 23 19.37 2.73 8.56
C ASN A 23 18.75 2.32 9.91
N PRO A 24 19.43 2.53 11.05
CA PRO A 24 18.91 2.10 12.35
C PRO A 24 17.60 2.79 12.76
N ASN A 25 17.27 3.93 12.14
CA ASN A 25 16.04 4.68 12.38
C ASN A 25 14.85 4.20 11.53
N LEU A 26 15.04 3.20 10.65
CA LEU A 26 13.94 2.63 9.87
C LEU A 26 12.96 1.94 10.83
N PRO A 27 11.65 2.31 10.81
CA PRO A 27 10.65 1.70 11.68
C PRO A 27 10.30 0.31 11.14
N GLU A 28 10.40 -0.71 11.99
CA GLU A 28 10.10 -2.10 11.60
C GLU A 28 8.92 -2.67 12.37
N GLN A 29 8.81 -2.36 13.66
CA GLN A 29 7.77 -2.91 14.53
C GLN A 29 6.54 -1.98 14.60
N PRO A 30 5.33 -2.50 14.90
CA PRO A 30 4.10 -1.72 14.88
C PRO A 30 4.16 -0.43 15.68
N ASN A 31 4.70 -0.47 16.90
CA ASN A 31 4.83 0.71 17.75
C ASN A 31 5.75 1.79 17.13
N GLU A 32 6.81 1.39 16.44
CA GLU A 32 7.71 2.31 15.71
C GLU A 32 7.01 2.92 14.51
N ILE A 33 6.28 2.11 13.73
CA ILE A 33 5.52 2.56 12.55
C ILE A 33 4.40 3.52 12.96
N ILE A 34 3.66 3.19 14.03
CA ILE A 34 2.61 4.05 14.61
C ILE A 34 3.20 5.39 15.07
N GLN A 35 4.35 5.38 15.76
CA GLN A 35 4.98 6.61 16.19
C GLN A 35 5.47 7.44 15.00
N SER A 36 6.14 6.82 14.04
CA SER A 36 6.57 7.49 12.82
C SER A 36 5.40 8.09 12.05
N ALA A 37 4.23 7.43 12.00
CA ALA A 37 3.05 7.96 11.32
C ALA A 37 2.50 9.20 12.02
N TYR A 38 2.49 9.20 13.35
CA TYR A 38 2.13 10.37 14.15
C TYR A 38 3.10 11.54 13.93
N ASP A 39 4.40 11.26 13.86
CA ASP A 39 5.42 12.28 13.59
C ASP A 39 5.26 12.86 12.16
N CYS A 40 4.97 12.01 11.17
CA CYS A 40 4.66 12.43 9.79
C CYS A 40 3.42 13.32 9.73
N TYR A 41 2.36 12.95 10.45
CA TYR A 41 1.15 13.76 10.56
C TYR A 41 1.44 15.15 11.13
N ASN A 42 2.20 15.24 12.23
CA ASN A 42 2.57 16.51 12.84
C ASN A 42 3.48 17.36 11.94
N ALA A 43 4.27 16.73 11.07
CA ALA A 43 5.08 17.40 10.06
C ALA A 43 4.26 17.87 8.83
N GLY A 44 3.00 17.46 8.70
CA GLY A 44 2.09 17.90 7.64
C GLY A 44 1.85 16.89 6.51
N ALA A 45 2.24 15.62 6.68
CA ALA A 45 1.86 14.57 5.75
C ALA A 45 0.34 14.32 5.80
N ALA A 46 -0.25 14.05 4.63
CA ALA A 46 -1.67 13.75 4.50
C ALA A 46 -1.93 12.24 4.50
N ILE A 47 -0.97 11.45 4.00
CA ILE A 47 -1.07 10.00 3.85
C ILE A 47 0.22 9.36 4.37
N VAL A 48 0.12 8.20 5.03
CA VAL A 48 1.25 7.31 5.28
C VAL A 48 1.05 5.99 4.53
N HIS A 49 2.06 5.61 3.77
CA HIS A 49 2.11 4.35 3.06
C HIS A 49 2.83 3.29 3.93
N ILE A 50 2.12 2.21 4.25
CA ILE A 50 2.46 1.27 5.30
C ILE A 50 2.81 -0.09 4.70
N HIS A 51 3.94 -0.63 5.13
CA HIS A 51 4.29 -2.04 4.99
C HIS A 51 4.42 -2.65 6.39
N ALA A 52 4.16 -3.95 6.49
CA ALA A 52 4.32 -4.72 7.72
C ALA A 52 5.60 -5.56 7.68
N ARG A 53 6.18 -5.79 8.85
CA ARG A 53 7.32 -6.70 9.05
C ARG A 53 7.03 -7.67 10.18
N ASP A 54 7.61 -8.86 10.08
CA ASP A 54 7.55 -9.85 11.15
C ASP A 54 8.45 -9.44 12.34
N LYS A 55 8.44 -10.26 13.40
CA LYS A 55 9.25 -10.03 14.60
C LYS A 55 10.77 -10.08 14.34
N ALA A 56 11.20 -10.66 13.22
CA ALA A 56 12.60 -10.72 12.80
C ALA A 56 12.96 -9.57 11.84
N GLY A 57 12.02 -8.66 11.52
CA GLY A 57 12.23 -7.53 10.63
C GLY A 57 12.06 -7.84 9.15
N ASN A 58 11.64 -9.06 8.78
CA ASN A 58 11.40 -9.42 7.38
C ASN A 58 10.06 -8.87 6.90
N SER A 59 9.96 -8.46 5.63
CA SER A 59 8.69 -8.06 5.04
C SER A 59 7.63 -9.16 5.16
N CYS A 60 6.39 -8.79 5.50
CA CYS A 60 5.27 -9.72 5.54
C CYS A 60 3.96 -9.01 5.15
N ASN A 61 2.90 -9.78 4.91
CA ASN A 61 1.57 -9.26 4.60
C ASN A 61 0.52 -9.69 5.65
N ASP A 62 0.93 -9.95 6.89
CA ASP A 62 0.04 -10.41 7.95
C ASP A 62 -1.06 -9.37 8.24
N PRO A 63 -2.36 -9.70 7.98
CA PRO A 63 -3.47 -8.79 8.23
C PRO A 63 -3.54 -8.30 9.68
N LYS A 64 -3.09 -9.09 10.65
CA LYS A 64 -3.11 -8.73 12.08
C LYS A 64 -2.12 -7.65 12.42
N ILE A 65 -0.94 -7.66 11.80
CA ILE A 65 0.07 -6.62 11.99
C ILE A 65 -0.42 -5.31 11.38
N PHE A 66 -1.01 -5.35 10.18
CA PHE A 66 -1.65 -4.17 9.58
C PHE A 66 -2.78 -3.62 10.46
N ALA A 67 -3.64 -4.49 11.00
CA ALA A 67 -4.73 -4.09 11.87
C ALA A 67 -4.24 -3.41 13.16
N GLU A 68 -3.17 -3.92 13.76
CA GLU A 68 -2.51 -3.30 14.92
C GLU A 68 -2.00 -1.89 14.58
N ILE A 69 -1.26 -1.75 13.47
CA ILE A 69 -0.73 -0.46 13.01
C ILE A 69 -1.88 0.51 12.75
N ASN A 70 -2.87 0.14 11.94
CA ASN A 70 -3.99 1.01 11.57
C ASN A 70 -4.79 1.47 12.78
N THR A 71 -5.02 0.57 13.74
CA THR A 71 -5.72 0.92 14.98
C THR A 71 -4.91 1.88 15.84
N GLY A 72 -3.60 1.62 15.98
CA GLY A 72 -2.71 2.49 16.74
C GLY A 72 -2.53 3.87 16.13
N VAL A 73 -2.45 3.97 14.79
CA VAL A 73 -2.37 5.25 14.07
C VAL A 73 -3.65 6.04 14.26
N ARG A 74 -4.83 5.43 14.05
CA ARG A 74 -6.13 6.09 14.23
C ARG A 74 -6.38 6.55 15.67
N ALA A 75 -5.82 5.85 16.66
CA ALA A 75 -5.88 6.27 18.06
C ALA A 75 -5.02 7.52 18.36
N LYS A 76 -3.99 7.81 17.54
CA LYS A 76 -3.08 8.95 17.75
C LYS A 76 -3.41 10.17 16.88
N CYS A 77 -3.84 9.97 15.64
CA CYS A 77 -4.08 11.05 14.68
C CYS A 77 -5.03 10.64 13.56
N SER A 78 -5.42 11.63 12.76
CA SER A 78 -6.35 11.48 11.63
C SER A 78 -5.64 11.41 10.27
N ILE A 79 -4.39 10.94 10.22
CA ILE A 79 -3.68 10.75 8.94
C ILE A 79 -4.33 9.61 8.17
N ILE A 80 -4.40 9.72 6.84
CA ILE A 80 -4.91 8.64 5.99
C ILE A 80 -3.90 7.50 6.01
N THR A 81 -4.36 6.30 6.32
CA THR A 81 -3.55 5.09 6.22
C THR A 81 -3.72 4.47 4.84
N GLN A 82 -2.60 4.21 4.18
CA GLN A 82 -2.54 3.49 2.91
C GLN A 82 -1.72 2.21 3.10
N ASN A 83 -2.37 1.06 3.16
CA ASN A 83 -1.63 -0.20 3.26
C ASN A 83 -1.11 -0.63 1.89
N SER A 84 0.14 -1.10 1.85
CA SER A 84 0.66 -1.78 0.66
C SER A 84 -0.13 -3.06 0.40
N THR A 85 -0.47 -3.30 -0.87
CA THR A 85 -0.89 -4.64 -1.35
C THR A 85 0.12 -5.30 -2.27
N ALA A 86 1.36 -4.79 -2.31
CA ALA A 86 2.47 -5.49 -2.92
C ALA A 86 2.84 -6.74 -2.09
N PRO A 87 3.19 -7.87 -2.74
CA PRO A 87 3.67 -9.06 -2.04
C PRO A 87 4.93 -8.77 -1.23
N ALA A 88 5.08 -9.47 -0.11
CA ALA A 88 6.32 -9.49 0.65
C ALA A 88 7.50 -9.93 -0.24
N THR A 89 8.68 -9.40 0.04
CA THR A 89 9.88 -9.72 -0.74
C THR A 89 10.50 -11.01 -0.21
N LYS A 90 9.95 -12.14 -0.65
CA LYS A 90 10.48 -13.49 -0.36
C LYS A 90 10.42 -14.38 -1.62
N PRO A 91 11.28 -15.39 -1.74
CA PRO A 91 11.21 -16.34 -2.85
C PRO A 91 9.81 -16.98 -2.97
N GLY A 92 9.27 -17.01 -4.19
CA GLY A 92 7.97 -17.61 -4.48
C GLY A 92 6.77 -16.73 -4.16
N SER A 93 6.97 -15.44 -3.81
CA SER A 93 5.84 -14.55 -3.58
C SER A 93 5.06 -14.21 -4.85
N GLU A 94 3.73 -14.21 -4.72
CA GLU A 94 2.78 -13.98 -5.81
C GLU A 94 1.83 -12.84 -5.45
N ALA A 95 1.10 -12.31 -6.45
CA ALA A 95 0.20 -11.17 -6.27
C ALA A 95 -0.81 -11.37 -5.12
N ASP A 96 -1.33 -12.58 -4.92
CA ASP A 96 -2.30 -12.89 -3.87
C ASP A 96 -1.74 -12.77 -2.45
N ASP A 97 -0.42 -12.88 -2.26
CA ASP A 97 0.21 -12.67 -0.94
C ASP A 97 -0.04 -11.27 -0.41
N GLY A 98 -0.09 -10.27 -1.29
CA GLY A 98 -0.19 -8.87 -0.90
C GLY A 98 -1.60 -8.42 -0.49
N VAL A 99 -2.64 -9.15 -0.89
CA VAL A 99 -4.04 -8.74 -0.70
C VAL A 99 -4.76 -9.47 0.43
N GLN A 100 -4.05 -10.24 1.25
CA GLN A 100 -4.64 -11.04 2.34
C GLN A 100 -5.55 -10.21 3.26
N LEU A 101 -5.17 -8.95 3.55
CA LEU A 101 -5.95 -8.04 4.39
C LEU A 101 -7.36 -7.73 3.84
N LEU A 102 -7.57 -7.80 2.52
CA LEU A 102 -8.89 -7.57 1.91
C LEU A 102 -9.87 -8.72 2.23
N TYR A 103 -9.36 -9.88 2.60
CA TYR A 103 -10.12 -11.12 2.77
C TYR A 103 -10.20 -11.61 4.21
N ASP A 104 -9.51 -10.98 5.16
CA ASP A 104 -9.61 -11.33 6.58
C ASP A 104 -10.77 -10.56 7.25
N ASP A 105 -11.88 -11.26 7.51
CA ASP A 105 -13.04 -10.69 8.18
C ASP A 105 -12.78 -10.29 9.64
N SER A 106 -11.76 -10.87 10.27
CA SER A 106 -11.47 -10.61 11.68
C SER A 106 -10.68 -9.30 11.91
N ILE A 107 -10.45 -8.51 10.86
CA ILE A 107 -9.86 -7.16 10.94
C ILE A 107 -10.74 -6.07 10.30
N ARG A 108 -12.02 -6.33 10.02
CA ARG A 108 -12.88 -5.41 9.27
C ARG A 108 -12.93 -3.99 9.86
N ASP A 109 -12.97 -3.87 11.18
CA ASP A 109 -12.95 -2.57 11.88
C ASP A 109 -11.57 -1.88 11.88
N ALA A 110 -10.56 -2.54 11.34
CA ALA A 110 -9.18 -2.10 11.27
C ALA A 110 -8.59 -1.99 9.86
N LEU A 111 -9.46 -2.00 8.83
CA LEU A 111 -9.07 -1.72 7.46
C LEU A 111 -8.59 -0.27 7.29
N PRO A 112 -7.65 -0.03 6.36
CA PRO A 112 -7.17 1.32 6.04
C PRO A 112 -8.19 2.08 5.18
N GLU A 113 -8.05 3.40 5.07
CA GLU A 113 -8.84 4.19 4.12
C GLU A 113 -8.38 3.98 2.66
N MET A 114 -7.09 3.67 2.47
CA MET A 114 -6.48 3.46 1.16
C MET A 114 -5.65 2.18 1.11
N CYS A 115 -5.47 1.65 -0.11
CA CYS A 115 -4.48 0.62 -0.40
C CYS A 115 -3.73 0.97 -1.68
N SER A 116 -2.45 0.61 -1.80
CA SER A 116 -1.80 0.62 -3.12
C SER A 116 -2.36 -0.50 -4.00
N LEU A 117 -2.30 -0.34 -5.32
CA LEU A 117 -2.65 -1.35 -6.31
C LEU A 117 -1.69 -1.23 -7.51
N ASP A 118 -0.74 -2.15 -7.59
CA ASP A 118 0.18 -2.25 -8.72
C ASP A 118 -0.56 -2.74 -9.97
N THR A 119 -0.36 -2.07 -11.11
CA THR A 119 -1.17 -2.29 -12.34
C THR A 119 -0.35 -2.76 -13.55
N SER A 120 0.72 -3.51 -13.34
CA SER A 120 1.51 -4.06 -14.45
C SER A 120 2.20 -5.36 -14.11
N LEU A 121 2.95 -5.94 -15.05
CA LEU A 121 3.90 -7.00 -14.74
C LEU A 121 5.23 -6.33 -14.44
N ILE A 122 5.79 -6.56 -13.25
CA ILE A 122 7.01 -5.86 -12.80
C ILE A 122 8.12 -6.87 -12.60
N THR A 123 9.21 -6.67 -13.33
CA THR A 123 10.49 -7.33 -13.03
C THR A 123 11.14 -6.61 -11.86
N THR A 124 11.35 -7.32 -10.77
CA THR A 124 12.06 -6.82 -9.59
C THR A 124 13.44 -7.47 -9.52
N VAL A 125 14.47 -6.65 -9.28
CA VAL A 125 15.85 -7.10 -9.06
C VAL A 125 16.34 -6.52 -7.74
N TRP A 126 16.78 -7.39 -6.83
CA TRP A 126 17.31 -7.00 -5.53
C TRP A 126 18.41 -7.95 -5.07
N GLY A 127 19.65 -7.47 -5.03
CA GLY A 127 20.81 -8.33 -4.83
C GLY A 127 20.88 -9.40 -5.92
N ASP A 128 21.01 -10.67 -5.50
CA ASP A 128 21.03 -11.82 -6.41
C ASP A 128 19.62 -12.36 -6.77
N LEU A 129 18.55 -11.70 -6.30
CA LEU A 129 17.17 -12.09 -6.61
C LEU A 129 16.68 -11.34 -7.83
N SER A 130 16.10 -12.08 -8.78
CA SER A 130 15.28 -11.53 -9.87
C SER A 130 13.99 -12.33 -9.99
N PHE A 131 12.85 -11.63 -9.99
CA PHE A 131 11.54 -12.27 -10.13
C PHE A 131 10.53 -11.31 -10.76
N ILE A 132 9.38 -11.84 -11.18
CA ILE A 132 8.32 -11.07 -11.82
C ILE A 132 7.08 -11.13 -10.94
N TYR A 133 6.60 -9.96 -10.52
CA TYR A 133 5.26 -9.84 -9.97
C TYR A 133 4.24 -9.76 -11.10
N ARG A 134 3.17 -10.56 -10.99
CA ARG A 134 2.19 -10.79 -12.05
C ARG A 134 0.81 -10.31 -11.63
N TRP A 135 0.57 -9.01 -11.72
CA TRP A 135 -0.75 -8.44 -11.54
C TRP A 135 -1.51 -8.43 -12.86
N GLU A 136 -2.04 -9.60 -13.22
CA GLU A 136 -2.77 -9.79 -14.47
C GLU A 136 -4.16 -9.14 -14.43
N ARG A 137 -4.69 -8.75 -15.59
CA ARG A 137 -5.97 -8.04 -15.71
C ARG A 137 -7.15 -8.66 -14.96
N PRO A 138 -7.44 -9.98 -15.03
CA PRO A 138 -8.54 -10.55 -14.26
C PRO A 138 -8.35 -10.39 -12.75
N TRP A 139 -7.10 -10.46 -12.29
CA TRP A 139 -6.73 -10.20 -10.90
C TRP A 139 -6.98 -8.72 -10.56
N LEU A 140 -6.50 -7.78 -11.38
CA LEU A 140 -6.70 -6.34 -11.16
C LEU A 140 -8.18 -5.97 -11.03
N VAL A 141 -9.01 -6.46 -11.95
CA VAL A 141 -10.48 -6.23 -11.91
C VAL A 141 -11.09 -6.79 -10.63
N LYS A 142 -10.68 -7.99 -10.21
CA LYS A 142 -11.16 -8.62 -8.97
C LYS A 142 -10.78 -7.79 -7.75
N GLN A 143 -9.51 -7.39 -7.62
CA GLN A 143 -9.05 -6.68 -6.43
C GLN A 143 -9.54 -5.23 -6.38
N ALA A 144 -9.62 -4.53 -7.52
CA ALA A 144 -10.20 -3.19 -7.58
C ALA A 144 -11.66 -3.19 -7.09
N LYS A 145 -12.49 -4.12 -7.58
CA LYS A 145 -13.87 -4.30 -7.09
C LYS A 145 -13.90 -4.62 -5.60
N ARG A 146 -13.02 -5.51 -5.15
CA ARG A 146 -12.95 -5.88 -3.73
C ARG A 146 -12.63 -4.69 -2.83
N MET A 147 -11.68 -3.84 -3.23
CA MET A 147 -11.36 -2.62 -2.49
C MET A 147 -12.57 -1.69 -2.43
N MET A 148 -13.29 -1.49 -3.54
CA MET A 148 -14.52 -0.68 -3.57
C MET A 148 -15.61 -1.22 -2.64
N GLU A 149 -15.85 -2.53 -2.63
CA GLU A 149 -16.82 -3.18 -1.73
C GLU A 149 -16.52 -2.93 -0.24
N LEU A 150 -15.24 -2.77 0.10
CA LEU A 150 -14.76 -2.52 1.45
C LEU A 150 -14.67 -1.02 1.79
N GLY A 151 -15.00 -0.14 0.85
CA GLY A 151 -14.82 1.31 1.02
C GLY A 151 -13.35 1.75 1.04
N ILE A 152 -12.43 0.92 0.53
CA ILE A 152 -11.00 1.21 0.43
C ILE A 152 -10.73 1.87 -0.91
N LYS A 153 -10.08 3.05 -0.91
CA LYS A 153 -9.69 3.73 -2.15
C LYS A 153 -8.32 3.24 -2.65
N PRO A 154 -8.21 2.68 -3.86
CA PRO A 154 -6.93 2.31 -4.42
C PRO A 154 -6.13 3.55 -4.83
N GLU A 155 -4.85 3.56 -4.48
CA GLU A 155 -3.83 4.32 -5.19
C GLU A 155 -3.21 3.43 -6.25
N ILE A 156 -3.29 3.86 -7.50
CA ILE A 156 -2.86 3.07 -8.65
C ILE A 156 -1.39 3.35 -8.92
N GLU A 157 -0.56 2.32 -8.75
CA GLU A 157 0.88 2.40 -8.92
C GLU A 157 1.22 2.10 -10.40
N VAL A 158 1.80 3.08 -11.08
CA VAL A 158 2.06 3.10 -12.52
C VAL A 158 3.56 3.04 -12.77
N PHE A 159 4.05 1.87 -13.21
CA PHE A 159 5.48 1.65 -13.40
C PHE A 159 5.95 1.83 -14.85
N ASN A 160 5.01 1.86 -15.79
CA ASN A 160 5.30 2.01 -17.21
C ASN A 160 4.07 2.55 -17.97
N PRO A 161 4.24 3.04 -19.21
CA PRO A 161 3.11 3.54 -20.02
C PRO A 161 2.00 2.51 -20.25
N SER A 162 2.32 1.21 -20.27
CA SER A 162 1.30 0.17 -20.42
C SER A 162 0.39 0.07 -19.20
N SER A 163 0.83 0.49 -18.00
CA SER A 163 -0.04 0.57 -16.82
C SER A 163 -1.09 1.68 -16.98
N ILE A 164 -0.75 2.80 -17.62
CA ILE A 164 -1.72 3.86 -17.94
C ILE A 164 -2.79 3.36 -18.90
N GLU A 165 -2.40 2.64 -19.95
CA GLU A 165 -3.34 2.03 -20.90
C GLU A 165 -4.24 0.98 -20.22
N GLU A 166 -3.69 0.17 -19.32
CA GLU A 166 -4.48 -0.78 -18.51
C GLU A 166 -5.52 -0.04 -17.67
N VAL A 167 -5.11 1.03 -16.99
CA VAL A 167 -5.98 1.78 -16.07
C VAL A 167 -7.07 2.55 -16.81
N PHE A 168 -6.72 3.38 -17.79
CA PHE A 168 -7.68 4.27 -18.45
C PHE A 168 -8.33 3.65 -19.69
N GLY A 169 -7.65 2.73 -20.37
CA GLY A 169 -8.19 2.04 -21.53
C GLY A 169 -9.09 0.86 -21.16
N ILE A 170 -8.87 0.22 -19.99
CA ILE A 170 -9.53 -1.05 -19.65
C ILE A 170 -10.25 -1.01 -18.29
N LEU A 171 -9.57 -0.64 -17.20
CA LEU A 171 -10.14 -0.75 -15.86
C LEU A 171 -11.17 0.35 -15.57
N ALA A 172 -10.84 1.62 -15.78
CA ALA A 172 -11.75 2.75 -15.53
C ALA A 172 -13.06 2.63 -16.37
N PRO A 173 -13.05 2.27 -17.66
CA PRO A 173 -14.26 2.03 -18.43
C PRO A 173 -15.15 0.89 -17.91
N GLN A 174 -14.59 -0.08 -17.18
CA GLN A 174 -15.35 -1.15 -16.52
C GLN A 174 -16.04 -0.69 -15.22
N GLY A 175 -15.85 0.56 -14.80
CA GLY A 175 -16.48 1.14 -13.62
C GLY A 175 -15.96 0.55 -12.31
N VAL A 176 -14.73 0.02 -12.28
CA VAL A 176 -14.15 -0.59 -11.07
C VAL A 176 -13.46 0.41 -10.13
N PHE A 177 -13.32 1.67 -10.56
CA PHE A 177 -12.71 2.74 -9.76
C PHE A 177 -13.71 3.87 -9.48
N GLN A 178 -13.58 4.47 -8.30
CA GLN A 178 -14.29 5.70 -7.96
C GLN A 178 -13.43 6.92 -8.28
N GLU A 179 -13.99 7.87 -9.02
CA GLU A 179 -13.35 9.15 -9.29
C GLU A 179 -13.21 10.02 -8.02
N PRO A 180 -12.15 10.84 -7.89
CA PRO A 180 -11.00 10.92 -8.80
C PRO A 180 -10.09 9.69 -8.67
N ILE A 181 -9.63 9.13 -9.79
CA ILE A 181 -8.61 8.07 -9.81
C ILE A 181 -7.29 8.62 -9.25
N SER A 182 -6.74 7.97 -8.21
CA SER A 182 -5.44 8.34 -7.63
C SER A 182 -4.35 7.54 -8.34
N LEU A 183 -3.37 8.23 -8.91
CA LEU A 183 -2.20 7.62 -9.56
C LEU A 183 -0.93 8.03 -8.84
N THR A 184 0.03 7.13 -8.81
CA THR A 184 1.43 7.41 -8.47
C THR A 184 2.34 6.78 -9.53
N PHE A 185 3.47 7.44 -9.82
CA PHE A 185 4.39 7.11 -10.91
C PHE A 185 5.79 6.83 -10.36
#